data_AF-A0AAW2V1H5-F1
#
_entry.id   AF-A0AAW2V1H5-F1
#
_cell.length_a   1.000
_cell.length_b   1.000
_cell.length_c   1.000
_cell.angle_alpha   90.00
_cell.angle_beta   90.00
_cell.angle_gamma   90.00
#
_symmetry.space_group_name_H-M   'P 1'
#
loop_
_entity.id
_entity.type
_entity.pdbx_description
1 polymer ?
#
loop_
_entity_poly.entity_id
_entity_poly.type
_entity_poly.pdbx_seq_one_letter_code
_entity_poly.pdbx_strand_id
1 'polypeptide(L)'
;MALNTYWVMAFILPKGIIKEIEKRLWNFLWKGVAGMGYSKVAWSHVCNPVDEGGLGVRDFQSLNLALITRRLWEDWIVGINWAARRWRGKHIVNASYRYLLASLTYHAWQERNHR
;
A
#
# COMPACT_ATOMS: atom_id res chain seq x y z
N MET A 1 -10.56 17.89 -3.72
CA MET A 1 -10.99 16.54 -4.14
C MET A 1 -10.15 15.42 -3.49
N ALA A 2 -9.86 15.49 -2.19
CA ALA A 2 -9.00 14.50 -1.51
C ALA A 2 -9.78 13.50 -0.63
N LEU A 3 -10.96 13.89 -0.14
CA LEU A 3 -11.74 13.09 0.80
C LEU A 3 -12.23 11.77 0.18
N ASN A 4 -12.69 11.78 -1.07
CA ASN A 4 -13.20 10.58 -1.73
C ASN A 4 -12.09 9.54 -1.98
N THR A 5 -10.88 9.97 -2.33
CA THR A 5 -9.75 9.08 -2.59
C THR A 5 -9.30 8.37 -1.30
N TYR A 6 -9.38 9.05 -0.16
CA TYR A 6 -9.04 8.47 1.13
C TYR A 6 -9.91 7.24 1.46
N TRP A 7 -11.23 7.34 1.27
CA TRP A 7 -12.15 6.23 1.57
C TRP A 7 -11.90 5.00 0.70
N VAL A 8 -11.60 5.20 -0.58
CA VAL A 8 -11.25 4.14 -1.55
C VAL A 8 -9.90 3.50 -1.19
N MET A 9 -8.95 4.26 -0.64
CA MET A 9 -7.66 3.72 -0.19
C MET A 9 -7.78 2.96 1.15
N ALA A 10 -8.75 3.30 1.98
CA ALA A 10 -8.88 2.76 3.33
C ALA A 10 -9.74 1.49 3.42
N PHE A 11 -10.71 1.30 2.52
CA PHE A 11 -11.70 0.22 2.65
C PHE A 11 -11.96 -0.54 1.34
N ILE A 12 -12.21 -1.85 1.45
CA ILE A 12 -12.76 -2.62 0.35
C ILE A 12 -14.21 -2.17 0.13
N LEU A 13 -14.48 -1.48 -0.98
CA LEU A 13 -15.82 -0.97 -1.25
C LEU A 13 -16.78 -2.13 -1.56
N PRO A 14 -17.96 -2.18 -0.92
CA PRO A 14 -19.03 -3.09 -1.32
C PRO A 14 -19.45 -2.85 -2.77
N LYS A 15 -19.75 -3.94 -3.49
CA LYS A 15 -20.20 -3.89 -4.89
C LYS A 15 -21.42 -2.98 -5.11
N GLY A 16 -22.30 -2.84 -4.11
CA GLY A 16 -23.45 -1.93 -4.19
C GLY A 16 -23.04 -0.46 -4.30
N ILE A 17 -22.03 -0.03 -3.52
CA ILE A 17 -21.52 1.34 -3.57
C ILE A 17 -20.82 1.60 -4.90
N ILE A 18 -20.03 0.62 -5.37
CA ILE A 18 -19.37 0.69 -6.68
C ILE A 18 -20.42 0.89 -7.78
N LYS A 19 -21.50 0.09 -7.79
CA LYS A 19 -22.60 0.25 -8.75
C LYS A 19 -23.26 1.62 -8.70
N GLU A 20 -23.45 2.20 -7.52
CA GLU A 20 -24.01 3.55 -7.39
C GLU A 20 -23.07 4.62 -7.96
N ILE A 21 -21.76 4.48 -7.75
CA ILE A 21 -20.75 5.36 -8.34
C ILE A 21 -20.75 5.22 -9.87
N GLU A 22 -20.73 3.98 -10.38
CA GLU A 22 -20.80 3.69 -11.81
C GLU A 22 -22.07 4.26 -12.44
N LYS A 23 -23.22 4.12 -11.78
CA LYS A 23 -24.49 4.69 -12.23
C LYS A 23 -24.45 6.22 -12.32
N ARG A 24 -23.81 6.88 -11.35
CA ARG A 24 -23.62 8.34 -11.37
C ARG A 24 -22.70 8.77 -12.51
N LEU A 25 -21.61 8.06 -12.73
CA LEU A 25 -20.68 8.33 -13.83
C LEU A 25 -21.32 8.05 -15.19
N TRP A 26 -22.09 6.97 -15.30
CA TRP A 26 -22.86 6.63 -16.49
C TRP A 26 -23.90 7.69 -16.80
N ASN A 27 -24.65 8.17 -15.79
CA ASN A 27 -25.60 9.27 -15.97
C ASN A 27 -24.86 10.56 -16.38
N PHE A 28 -23.71 10.86 -15.76
CA PHE A 28 -22.90 12.01 -16.13
C PHE A 28 -22.44 11.95 -17.59
N LEU A 29 -21.94 10.79 -18.03
CA LEU A 29 -21.39 10.60 -19.38
C LEU A 29 -22.47 10.68 -20.47
N TRP A 30 -23.64 10.08 -20.22
CA TRP A 30 -24.64 9.88 -21.27
C TRP A 30 -25.87 10.79 -21.16
N LYS A 31 -26.30 11.20 -19.96
CA LYS A 31 -27.49 12.06 -19.80
C LYS A 31 -27.19 13.55 -19.78
N GLY A 32 -25.93 13.94 -19.56
CA GLY A 32 -25.53 15.34 -19.44
C GLY A 32 -26.36 16.12 -18.42
N VAL A 33 -26.42 17.45 -18.56
CA VAL A 33 -27.18 18.34 -17.65
C VAL A 33 -28.69 18.32 -17.95
N ALA A 34 -29.08 17.96 -19.18
CA ALA A 34 -30.47 17.99 -19.64
C ALA A 34 -31.26 16.71 -19.30
N GLY A 35 -30.62 15.68 -18.73
CA GLY A 35 -31.28 14.45 -18.28
C GLY A 35 -31.77 13.52 -19.40
N MET A 36 -31.57 13.89 -20.66
CA MET A 36 -32.01 13.14 -21.84
C MET A 36 -30.81 12.50 -22.54
N GLY A 37 -30.63 11.20 -22.32
CA GLY A 37 -29.64 10.40 -23.02
C GLY A 37 -29.71 8.92 -22.62
N TYR A 38 -29.68 8.03 -23.61
CA TYR A 38 -29.62 6.59 -23.43
C TYR A 38 -28.25 6.09 -23.87
N SER A 39 -27.53 5.37 -23.02
CA SER A 39 -26.31 4.70 -23.47
C SER A 39 -26.67 3.53 -24.38
N LYS A 40 -25.98 3.45 -25.52
CA LYS A 40 -25.95 2.25 -26.38
C LYS A 40 -24.80 1.30 -26.03
N VAL A 41 -23.95 1.67 -25.06
CA VAL A 41 -22.70 0.97 -24.73
C VAL A 41 -22.76 0.46 -23.29
N ALA A 42 -22.41 -0.82 -23.11
CA ALA A 42 -22.29 -1.43 -21.79
C ALA A 42 -21.11 -0.82 -21.02
N TRP A 43 -21.25 -0.66 -19.70
CA TRP A 43 -20.21 -0.07 -18.85
C TRP A 43 -18.87 -0.81 -18.93
N SER A 44 -18.92 -2.14 -19.05
CA SER A 44 -17.73 -2.97 -19.27
C SER A 44 -16.93 -2.55 -20.51
N HIS A 45 -17.60 -2.16 -21.60
CA HIS A 45 -16.95 -1.74 -22.84
C HIS A 45 -16.37 -0.31 -22.75
N VAL A 46 -16.93 0.53 -21.87
CA VAL A 46 -16.38 1.86 -21.55
C VAL A 46 -15.07 1.71 -20.78
N CYS A 47 -14.96 0.67 -19.95
CA CYS A 47 -13.77 0.40 -19.16
C CYS A 47 -12.58 -0.19 -19.93
N ASN A 48 -12.80 -0.63 -21.17
CA ASN A 48 -11.73 -1.12 -22.03
C ASN A 48 -10.72 0.01 -22.33
N PRO A 49 -9.43 -0.34 -22.53
CA PRO A 49 -8.43 0.63 -22.97
C PRO A 49 -8.83 1.28 -24.29
N VAL A 50 -8.32 2.49 -24.52
CA VAL A 50 -8.64 3.29 -25.73
C VAL A 50 -8.24 2.54 -27.00
N ASP A 51 -7.16 1.76 -26.95
CA ASP A 51 -6.67 0.93 -28.05
C ASP A 51 -7.67 -0.17 -28.47
N GLU A 52 -8.54 -0.59 -27.56
CA GLU A 52 -9.60 -1.58 -27.80
C GLU A 52 -10.97 -0.93 -28.11
N GLY A 53 -10.99 0.39 -28.38
CA GLY A 53 -12.21 1.15 -28.67
C GLY A 53 -13.07 1.48 -27.45
N GLY A 54 -12.51 1.34 -26.24
CA GLY A 54 -13.12 1.81 -24.99
C GLY A 54 -12.79 3.26 -24.67
N LEU A 55 -13.27 3.74 -23.52
CA LEU A 55 -13.00 5.12 -23.05
C LEU A 55 -11.78 5.19 -22.11
N GLY A 56 -11.15 4.06 -21.79
CA GLY A 56 -10.02 3.97 -20.87
C GLY A 56 -10.37 4.25 -19.41
N VAL A 57 -11.65 4.25 -19.04
CA VAL A 57 -12.09 4.48 -17.65
C VAL A 57 -11.80 3.23 -16.82
N ARG A 58 -10.85 3.30 -15.90
CA ARG A 58 -10.55 2.16 -15.02
C ARG A 58 -11.77 1.74 -14.21
N ASP A 59 -12.01 0.43 -14.20
CA ASP A 59 -12.98 -0.20 -13.32
C ASP A 59 -12.69 0.19 -11.85
N PHE A 60 -13.73 0.65 -11.15
CA PHE A 60 -13.63 1.11 -9.77
C PHE A 60 -13.25 -0.03 -8.82
N GLN A 61 -13.70 -1.25 -9.09
CA GLN A 61 -13.35 -2.39 -8.25
C GLN A 61 -11.84 -2.68 -8.34
N SER A 62 -11.32 -2.72 -9.56
CA SER A 62 -9.89 -2.90 -9.84
C SER A 62 -9.05 -1.76 -9.27
N LEU A 63 -9.52 -0.51 -9.41
CA LEU A 63 -8.85 0.67 -8.87
C LEU A 63 -8.79 0.64 -7.33
N ASN A 64 -9.89 0.27 -6.68
CA ASN A 64 -9.97 0.14 -5.23
C ASN A 64 -8.97 -0.89 -4.70
N LEU A 65 -8.95 -2.08 -5.31
CA LEU A 65 -8.04 -3.14 -4.93
C LEU A 65 -6.58 -2.71 -5.10
N ALA A 66 -6.23 -2.12 -6.24
CA ALA A 66 -4.88 -1.64 -6.51
C ALA A 66 -4.41 -0.60 -5.48
N LEU A 67 -5.29 0.32 -5.08
CA LEU A 67 -4.99 1.35 -4.08
C LEU A 67 -4.75 0.74 -2.69
N ILE A 68 -5.57 -0.23 -2.28
CA ILE A 68 -5.40 -0.93 -1.01
C ILE A 68 -4.10 -1.74 -1.01
N THR A 69 -3.82 -2.48 -2.08
CA THR A 69 -2.56 -3.25 -2.20
C THR A 69 -1.35 -2.34 -2.10
N ARG A 70 -1.37 -1.18 -2.77
CA ARG A 70 -0.30 -0.19 -2.66
C ARG A 70 -0.14 0.30 -1.22
N ARG A 71 -1.23 0.61 -0.53
CA ARG A 71 -1.19 1.07 0.86
C ARG A 71 -0.61 0.02 1.81
N LEU A 72 -1.06 -1.23 1.68
CA LEU A 72 -0.55 -2.35 2.46
C LEU A 72 0.95 -2.57 2.22
N TRP A 73 1.41 -2.41 0.98
CA TRP A 73 2.82 -2.51 0.63
C TRP A 73 3.66 -1.42 1.29
N GLU A 74 3.18 -0.17 1.28
CA GLU A 74 3.85 0.94 1.96
C GLU A 74 3.95 0.70 3.48
N ASP A 75 2.85 0.26 4.10
CA ASP A 75 2.82 -0.06 5.54
C ASP A 75 3.76 -1.24 5.88
N TRP A 76 3.82 -2.25 5.01
CA TRP A 76 4.73 -3.39 5.15
C TRP A 76 6.20 -2.99 5.08
N ILE A 77 6.56 -2.13 4.13
CA ILE A 77 7.93 -1.57 4.02
C ILE A 77 8.31 -0.81 5.29
N VAL A 78 7.40 0.00 5.83
CA VAL A 78 7.64 0.74 7.08
C VAL A 78 7.89 -0.24 8.24
N GLY A 79 7.10 -1.31 8.33
CA GLY A 79 7.28 -2.36 9.33
C GLY A 79 8.64 -3.06 9.23
N ILE A 80 9.07 -3.41 8.02
CA ILE A 80 10.40 -3.99 7.78
C ILE A 80 11.51 -3.03 8.17
N ASN A 81 11.42 -1.77 7.75
CA ASN A 81 12.44 -0.77 8.04
C ASN A 81 12.55 -0.51 9.54
N TRP A 82 11.41 -0.44 10.24
CA TRP A 82 11.37 -0.34 11.70
C TRP A 82 12.05 -1.55 12.36
N ALA A 83 11.71 -2.77 11.93
CA ALA A 83 12.32 -3.99 12.45
C ALA A 83 13.83 -4.00 12.17
N ALA A 84 14.27 -3.76 10.94
CA ALA A 84 15.68 -3.70 10.56
C ALA A 84 16.48 -2.68 11.39
N ARG A 85 15.88 -1.53 11.74
CA ARG A 85 16.52 -0.53 12.60
C ARG A 85 16.61 -0.99 14.06
N ARG A 86 15.56 -1.60 14.59
CA ARG A 86 15.52 -2.17 15.95
C ARG A 86 16.53 -3.31 16.13
N TRP A 87 16.63 -4.19 15.14
CA TRP A 87 17.53 -5.35 15.15
C TRP A 87 19.01 -4.96 14.97
N ARG A 88 19.33 -3.97 14.10
CA ARG A 88 20.70 -3.44 13.96
C ARG A 88 21.27 -2.91 15.27
N GLY A 89 20.48 -2.13 16.03
CA GLY A 89 20.94 -1.55 17.30
C GLY A 89 21.26 -2.62 18.36
N LYS A 90 20.43 -3.66 18.49
CA LYS A 90 20.66 -4.74 19.47
C LYS A 90 21.86 -5.62 19.12
N HIS A 91 22.05 -5.97 17.84
CA HIS A 91 23.16 -6.83 17.44
C HIS A 91 24.52 -6.15 17.64
N ILE A 92 24.64 -4.87 17.26
CA ILE A 92 25.89 -4.11 17.42
C ILE A 92 26.24 -3.97 18.91
N VAL A 93 25.27 -3.65 19.77
CA VAL A 93 25.47 -3.52 21.22
C VAL A 93 25.81 -4.87 21.88
N ASN A 94 25.11 -5.95 21.52
CA ASN A 94 25.42 -7.28 22.06
C ASN A 94 26.78 -7.81 21.59
N ALA A 95 27.15 -7.58 20.33
CA ALA A 95 28.46 -7.98 19.82
C ALA A 95 29.59 -7.22 20.54
N SER A 96 29.46 -5.90 20.65
CA SER A 96 30.45 -5.07 21.38
C SER A 96 30.55 -5.46 22.86
N TYR A 97 29.42 -5.74 23.54
CA TYR A 97 29.45 -6.26 24.91
C TYR A 97 30.23 -7.59 25.02
N ARG A 98 30.02 -8.54 24.11
CA ARG A 98 30.74 -9.84 24.10
C ARG A 98 32.23 -9.68 23.88
N TYR A 99 32.65 -8.79 22.96
CA TYR A 99 34.06 -8.53 22.71
C TYR A 99 34.74 -7.83 23.90
N LEU A 100 34.08 -6.85 24.52
CA LEU A 100 34.58 -6.18 25.72
C LEU A 100 34.73 -7.16 26.88
N LEU A 101 33.73 -8.03 27.08
CA LEU A 101 33.78 -9.05 28.12
C LEU A 101 34.94 -10.02 27.88
N ALA A 102 35.11 -10.49 26.64
CA ALA A 102 36.20 -11.40 26.27
C ALA A 102 37.59 -10.75 26.43
N SER A 103 37.72 -9.46 26.11
CA SER A 103 38.97 -8.72 26.33
C SER A 103 39.28 -8.55 27.83
N LEU A 104 38.28 -8.25 28.64
CA LEU A 104 38.44 -8.09 30.10
C LEU A 104 38.79 -9.41 30.78
N THR A 105 38.12 -10.50 30.42
CA THR A 105 38.40 -11.83 30.99
C THR A 105 39.79 -12.32 30.59
N TYR A 106 40.22 -12.04 29.35
CA TYR A 106 41.58 -12.34 28.90
C TYR A 106 42.64 -11.57 29.70
N HIS A 107 42.44 -10.27 29.90
CA HIS A 107 43.36 -9.44 30.68
C HIS A 107 43.46 -9.91 32.15
N ALA A 108 42.31 -10.20 32.79
CA ALA A 108 42.27 -10.70 34.15
C ALA A 108 42.92 -12.09 34.30
N TRP A 109 42.80 -12.96 33.30
CA TRP A 109 43.50 -14.24 33.25
C TRP A 109 45.02 -14.04 33.11
N GLN A 110 45.45 -13.14 32.23
CA GLN A 110 46.86 -12.83 31.99
C GLN A 110 47.53 -12.30 33.26
N GLU A 111 46.88 -11.38 33.99
CA GLU A 111 47.39 -10.86 35.28
C GLU A 111 47.56 -11.96 36.35
N ARG A 112 46.73 -13.01 36.31
CA ARG A 112 46.79 -14.12 37.27
C ARG A 112 47.89 -15.12 36.97
N ASN A 113 48.22 -15.36 35.70
CA ASN A 113 49.20 -16.35 35.27
C ASN A 113 50.63 -15.80 35.10
N HIS A 114 50.78 -14.47 35.09
CA HIS A 114 52.09 -13.80 35.05
C HIS A 114 52.58 -13.36 36.45
N ARG A 115 51.87 -13.72 37.53
CA ARG A 115 52.35 -13.67 38.92
C ARG A 115 52.78 -15.07 39.35
#